data_AF-A0A1L6JGI4-F1
#
_entry.id   AF-A0A1L6JGI4-F1
#
_cell.length_a   1.000
_cell.length_b   1.000
_cell.length_c   1.000
_cell.angle_alpha   90.00
_cell.angle_beta   90.00
_cell.angle_gamma   90.00
#
_symmetry.space_group_name_H-M   'P 1'
#
loop_
_entity.id
_entity.type
_entity.pdbx_description
1 polymer ?
#
loop_
_entity_poly.entity_id
_entity_poly.type
_entity_poly.pdbx_seq_one_letter_code
_entity_poly.pdbx_strand_id
1 'polypeptide(L)'
;MAVPATAQEKSAVKQGFELAANSNKKILVFRPAVRVGAQSTGGMFEPNAEWTERAKANIQAALEKFQKKLGNEVIIAPEAYGDDARNLQEHMVLFSAISQAVIEYQFFPGNRLPTKKRDSKADVFDWSLGAGVADLPGAKDADYALFIYNKDAYGSTGRKVLQVLAILGPGVAISSGEHQGFAGLVDLKTGDLLWLNADGAMGGDVREVDGSEKRVQQLLEDFPGSEPAKVPAK
;
A
#
# COMPACT_ATOMS: atom_id res chain seq x y z
N MET A 1 -0.78 -35.19 -1.74
CA MET A 1 0.31 -34.42 -2.39
C MET A 1 0.04 -32.97 -2.09
N ALA A 2 0.91 -32.30 -1.33
CA ALA A 2 0.78 -30.87 -1.08
C ALA A 2 1.01 -30.14 -2.40
N VAL A 3 0.01 -29.37 -2.85
CA VAL A 3 0.20 -28.43 -3.95
C VAL A 3 1.27 -27.44 -3.48
N PRO A 4 2.38 -27.24 -4.22
CA PRO A 4 3.35 -26.23 -3.83
C PRO A 4 2.63 -24.89 -3.74
N ALA A 5 2.83 -24.17 -2.64
CA ALA A 5 2.34 -22.81 -2.50
C ALA A 5 2.98 -21.98 -3.62
N THR A 6 2.24 -21.73 -4.70
CA THR A 6 2.60 -20.70 -5.68
C THR A 6 2.74 -19.41 -4.90
N ALA A 7 3.93 -18.80 -4.94
CA ALA A 7 4.18 -17.51 -4.32
C ALA A 7 3.07 -16.55 -4.75
N GLN A 8 2.32 -16.02 -3.78
CA GLN A 8 1.26 -15.05 -4.03
C GLN A 8 1.92 -13.82 -4.69
N GLU A 9 1.34 -13.33 -5.78
CA GLU A 9 1.82 -12.09 -6.38
C GLU A 9 1.68 -10.97 -5.34
N LYS A 10 2.75 -10.19 -5.15
CA LYS A 10 2.77 -9.10 -4.15
C LYS A 10 2.75 -7.71 -4.76
N SER A 11 3.09 -7.62 -6.04
CA SER A 11 3.16 -6.38 -6.80
C SER A 11 2.83 -6.65 -8.26
N ALA A 12 2.34 -5.62 -8.96
CA ALA A 12 2.14 -5.65 -10.40
C ALA A 12 2.43 -4.28 -11.02
N VAL A 13 2.83 -4.32 -12.29
CA VAL A 13 3.05 -3.16 -13.17
C VAL A 13 2.11 -3.31 -14.36
N LYS A 14 1.49 -2.20 -14.81
CA LYS A 14 0.64 -2.18 -16.00
C LYS A 14 1.46 -2.56 -17.23
N GLN A 15 0.92 -3.44 -18.07
CA GLN A 15 1.63 -3.91 -19.26
C GLN A 15 2.00 -2.73 -20.17
N GLY A 16 3.27 -2.68 -20.58
CA GLY A 16 3.81 -1.62 -21.44
C GLY A 16 4.07 -0.29 -20.72
N PHE A 17 3.83 -0.21 -19.42
CA PHE A 17 4.26 0.92 -18.61
C PHE A 17 5.73 0.77 -18.22
N GLU A 18 6.53 1.78 -18.53
CA GLU A 18 7.90 1.92 -18.04
C GLU A 18 8.08 3.35 -17.52
N LEU A 19 8.67 3.47 -16.33
CA LEU A 19 9.13 4.75 -15.80
C LEU A 19 10.65 4.67 -15.67
N ALA A 20 11.36 5.40 -16.53
CA ALA A 20 12.81 5.48 -16.45
C ALA A 20 13.23 6.34 -15.26
N ALA A 21 14.32 5.93 -14.58
CA ALA A 21 14.98 6.79 -13.61
C ALA A 21 15.53 8.05 -14.33
N ASN A 22 15.46 9.18 -13.65
CA ASN A 22 15.92 10.50 -14.10
C ASN A 22 15.24 10.98 -15.40
N SER A 23 13.97 10.60 -15.61
CA SER A 23 13.19 11.02 -16.79
C SER A 23 12.55 12.42 -16.67
N ASN A 24 12.79 13.11 -15.54
CA ASN A 24 12.15 14.38 -15.16
C ASN A 24 10.62 14.31 -15.04
N LYS A 25 10.07 13.10 -14.91
CA LYS A 25 8.66 12.91 -14.57
C LYS A 25 8.40 13.38 -13.14
N LYS A 26 7.19 13.90 -12.93
CA LYS A 26 6.76 14.46 -11.65
C LYS A 26 5.79 13.53 -10.96
N ILE A 27 6.14 13.10 -9.76
CA ILE A 27 5.34 12.21 -8.93
C ILE A 27 4.79 13.03 -7.76
N LEU A 28 3.48 13.26 -7.78
CA LEU A 28 2.73 13.86 -6.68
C LEU A 28 2.54 12.83 -5.56
N VAL A 29 3.02 13.12 -4.36
CA VAL A 29 2.88 12.25 -3.20
C VAL A 29 1.84 12.84 -2.26
N PHE A 30 0.72 12.14 -2.11
CA PHE A 30 -0.29 12.50 -1.12
C PHE A 30 0.15 12.07 0.28
N ARG A 31 -0.35 12.78 1.30
CA ARG A 31 -0.18 12.33 2.69
C ARG A 31 -0.79 10.92 2.82
N PRO A 32 -0.04 9.92 3.34
CA PRO A 32 -0.55 8.57 3.47
C PRO A 32 -1.81 8.48 4.34
N ALA A 33 -2.74 7.60 3.97
CA ALA A 33 -3.86 7.24 4.81
C ALA A 33 -3.39 6.21 5.85
N VAL A 34 -3.21 6.65 7.11
CA VAL A 34 -2.70 5.81 8.21
C VAL A 34 -3.77 5.63 9.28
N ARG A 35 -4.01 4.38 9.68
CA ARG A 35 -4.91 4.02 10.80
C ARG A 35 -4.26 2.96 11.67
N VAL A 36 -4.14 3.23 12.96
CA VAL A 36 -3.56 2.26 13.90
C VAL A 36 -4.50 2.02 15.08
N GLY A 37 -4.60 0.77 15.50
CA GLY A 37 -5.51 0.37 16.56
C GLY A 37 -5.12 -0.92 17.27
N ALA A 38 -5.97 -1.33 18.20
CA ALA A 38 -5.92 -2.66 18.79
C ALA A 38 -6.83 -3.62 18.01
N GLN A 39 -6.49 -4.90 18.03
CA GLN A 39 -7.39 -5.96 17.59
C GLN A 39 -7.96 -6.67 18.82
N SER A 40 -9.28 -6.56 19.00
CA SER A 40 -9.96 -7.15 20.15
C SER A 40 -9.91 -8.68 20.14
N THR A 41 -10.30 -9.29 21.27
CA THR A 41 -10.45 -10.75 21.37
C THR A 41 -11.43 -11.29 20.34
N GLY A 42 -12.48 -10.52 20.00
CA GLY A 42 -13.45 -10.86 18.96
C GLY A 42 -12.99 -10.57 17.53
N GLY A 43 -11.75 -10.09 17.32
CA GLY A 43 -11.22 -9.76 15.99
C GLY A 43 -11.56 -8.37 15.47
N MET A 44 -12.28 -7.57 16.25
CA MET A 44 -12.68 -6.21 15.86
C MET A 44 -11.53 -5.21 15.96
N PHE A 45 -11.48 -4.28 15.00
CA PHE A 45 -10.55 -3.15 15.04
C PHE A 45 -11.03 -2.07 16.02
N GLU A 46 -10.19 -1.72 16.98
CA GLU A 46 -10.42 -0.67 17.97
C GLU A 46 -9.44 0.48 17.70
N PRO A 47 -9.90 1.64 17.19
CA PRO A 47 -9.02 2.74 16.81
C PRO A 47 -8.28 3.32 18.01
N ASN A 48 -7.00 3.67 17.83
CA ASN A 48 -6.19 4.36 18.83
C ASN A 48 -5.59 5.63 18.22
N ALA A 49 -5.99 6.80 18.75
CA ALA A 49 -5.59 8.10 18.24
C ALA A 49 -4.08 8.36 18.43
N GLU A 50 -3.54 8.08 19.61
CA GLU A 50 -2.11 8.28 19.90
C GLU A 50 -1.23 7.43 18.99
N TRP A 51 -1.58 6.14 18.82
CA TRP A 51 -0.84 5.24 17.94
C TRP A 51 -0.93 5.68 16.47
N THR A 52 -2.12 6.17 16.05
CA THR A 52 -2.32 6.68 14.69
C THR A 52 -1.46 7.93 14.44
N GLU A 53 -1.43 8.89 15.37
CA GLU A 53 -0.63 10.10 15.21
C GLU A 53 0.88 9.81 15.24
N ARG A 54 1.34 8.93 16.14
CA ARG A 54 2.73 8.44 16.13
C ARG A 54 3.10 7.80 14.79
N ALA A 55 2.26 6.91 14.28
CA ALA A 55 2.53 6.24 13.02
C ALA A 55 2.52 7.18 11.82
N LYS A 56 1.61 8.15 11.78
CA LYS A 56 1.63 9.22 10.75
C LYS A 56 2.96 9.97 10.76
N ALA A 57 3.41 10.40 11.93
CA ALA A 57 4.68 11.14 12.06
C ALA A 57 5.88 10.30 11.62
N ASN A 58 5.96 9.04 12.06
CA ASN A 58 7.07 8.16 11.70
C ASN A 58 7.07 7.78 10.20
N ILE A 59 5.91 7.46 9.62
CA ILE A 59 5.77 7.14 8.20
C ILE A 59 6.10 8.36 7.34
N GLN A 60 5.67 9.56 7.74
CA GLN A 60 6.04 10.81 7.05
C GLN A 60 7.56 11.01 7.04
N ALA A 61 8.21 10.89 8.20
CA ALA A 61 9.66 11.02 8.31
C ALA A 61 10.41 9.94 7.49
N ALA A 62 9.88 8.72 7.43
CA ALA A 62 10.44 7.66 6.60
C ALA A 62 10.25 7.98 5.10
N LEU A 63 9.09 8.45 4.67
CA LEU A 63 8.85 8.83 3.27
C LEU A 63 9.78 9.95 2.81
N GLU A 64 10.05 10.94 3.64
CA GLU A 64 11.00 12.00 3.33
C GLU A 64 12.44 11.48 3.08
N LYS A 65 12.80 10.33 3.69
CA LYS A 65 14.07 9.65 3.43
C LYS A 65 14.03 8.84 2.14
N PHE A 66 12.94 8.11 1.89
CA PHE A 66 12.83 7.20 0.75
C PHE A 66 12.41 7.88 -0.55
N GLN A 67 11.77 9.06 -0.52
CA GLN A 67 11.38 9.81 -1.72
C GLN A 67 12.57 10.12 -2.64
N LYS A 68 13.76 10.32 -2.06
CA LYS A 68 15.01 10.56 -2.80
C LYS A 68 15.43 9.37 -3.66
N LYS A 69 14.89 8.18 -3.39
CA LYS A 69 15.22 6.93 -4.10
C LYS A 69 14.23 6.60 -5.23
N LEU A 70 13.16 7.39 -5.40
CA LEU A 70 12.17 7.18 -6.47
C LEU A 70 12.71 7.53 -7.87
N GLY A 71 13.90 8.15 -7.95
CA GLY A 71 14.62 8.42 -9.18
C GLY A 71 13.98 9.47 -10.10
N ASN A 72 12.87 10.10 -9.71
CA ASN A 72 12.19 11.14 -10.47
C ASN A 72 11.80 12.31 -9.55
N GLU A 73 11.27 13.41 -10.09
CA GLU A 73 10.93 14.59 -9.31
C GLU A 73 9.73 14.29 -8.39
N VAL A 74 9.90 14.49 -7.09
CA VAL A 74 8.83 14.28 -6.10
C VAL A 74 8.24 15.61 -5.68
N ILE A 75 6.93 15.73 -5.82
CA ILE A 75 6.15 16.89 -5.38
C ILE A 75 5.25 16.45 -4.24
N ILE A 76 5.34 17.11 -3.10
CA ILE A 76 4.41 16.85 -2.00
C ILE A 76 3.09 17.53 -2.34
N ALA A 77 1.99 16.77 -2.25
CA ALA A 77 0.67 17.33 -2.48
C ALA A 77 0.37 18.46 -1.49
N PRO A 78 -0.22 19.58 -1.95
CA PRO A 78 -0.60 20.66 -1.06
C PRO A 78 -1.66 20.17 -0.07
N GLU A 79 -1.74 20.86 1.07
CA GLU A 79 -2.81 20.59 2.02
C GLU A 79 -4.17 20.95 1.39
N ALA A 80 -5.11 20.02 1.46
CA ALA A 80 -6.44 20.15 0.89
C ALA A 80 -7.43 20.66 1.95
N TYR A 81 -8.40 21.47 1.53
CA TYR A 81 -9.42 22.05 2.41
C TYR A 81 -10.81 21.95 1.79
N GLY A 82 -11.86 21.91 2.61
CA GLY A 82 -13.25 21.90 2.14
C GLY A 82 -13.55 20.75 1.16
N ASP A 83 -14.11 21.08 0.00
CA ASP A 83 -14.48 20.09 -1.02
C ASP A 83 -13.26 19.33 -1.59
N ASP A 84 -12.09 19.99 -1.70
CA ASP A 84 -10.86 19.34 -2.16
C ASP A 84 -10.38 18.28 -1.16
N ALA A 85 -10.50 18.57 0.15
CA ALA A 85 -10.16 17.60 1.19
C ALA A 85 -11.10 16.40 1.16
N ARG A 86 -12.40 16.64 0.93
CA ARG A 86 -13.39 15.57 0.75
C ARG A 86 -13.06 14.72 -0.49
N ASN A 87 -12.78 15.36 -1.62
CA ASN A 87 -12.45 14.68 -2.87
C ASN A 87 -11.19 13.81 -2.73
N LEU A 88 -10.14 14.34 -2.09
CA LEU A 88 -8.93 13.56 -1.78
C LEU A 88 -9.23 12.37 -0.87
N GLN A 89 -10.00 12.58 0.20
CA GLN A 89 -10.39 11.50 1.12
C GLN A 89 -11.15 10.38 0.39
N GLU A 90 -12.09 10.73 -0.49
CA GLU A 90 -12.85 9.77 -1.30
C GLU A 90 -11.92 8.95 -2.21
N HIS A 91 -10.95 9.60 -2.87
CA HIS A 91 -9.97 8.92 -3.71
C HIS A 91 -8.99 8.04 -2.90
N MET A 92 -8.60 8.44 -1.68
CA MET A 92 -7.78 7.60 -0.79
C MET A 92 -8.54 6.34 -0.35
N VAL A 93 -9.85 6.46 -0.09
CA VAL A 93 -10.71 5.31 0.22
C VAL A 93 -10.89 4.42 -1.02
N LEU A 94 -11.14 5.01 -2.19
CA LEU A 94 -11.26 4.30 -3.45
C LEU A 94 -9.97 3.53 -3.79
N PHE A 95 -8.81 4.15 -3.60
CA PHE A 95 -7.50 3.50 -3.74
C PHE A 95 -7.39 2.25 -2.87
N SER A 96 -7.80 2.35 -1.59
CA SER A 96 -7.75 1.20 -0.68
C SER A 96 -8.67 0.06 -1.12
N ALA A 97 -9.86 0.39 -1.63
CA ALA A 97 -10.83 -0.60 -2.11
C ALA A 97 -10.37 -1.28 -3.41
N ILE A 98 -9.82 -0.50 -4.36
CA ILE A 98 -9.23 -1.05 -5.59
C ILE A 98 -8.03 -1.94 -5.26
N SER A 99 -7.16 -1.51 -4.34
CA SER A 99 -5.99 -2.31 -3.93
C SER A 99 -6.42 -3.66 -3.33
N GLN A 100 -7.45 -3.67 -2.48
CA GLN A 100 -8.02 -4.91 -1.94
C GLN A 100 -8.63 -5.79 -3.04
N ALA A 101 -9.32 -5.19 -4.03
CA ALA A 101 -9.85 -5.92 -5.16
C ALA A 101 -8.74 -6.52 -6.05
N VAL A 102 -7.61 -5.81 -6.24
CA VAL A 102 -6.43 -6.35 -6.93
C VAL A 102 -5.88 -7.55 -6.15
N ILE A 103 -5.69 -7.43 -4.84
CA ILE A 103 -5.16 -8.53 -4.02
C ILE A 103 -6.05 -9.78 -4.16
N GLU A 104 -7.36 -9.59 -4.01
CA GLU A 104 -8.35 -10.67 -4.06
C GLU A 104 -8.46 -11.30 -5.46
N TYR A 105 -8.57 -10.47 -6.51
CA TYR A 105 -8.98 -10.94 -7.84
C TYR A 105 -7.85 -11.00 -8.87
N GLN A 106 -6.66 -10.48 -8.56
CA GLN A 106 -5.48 -10.54 -9.43
C GLN A 106 -4.38 -11.40 -8.77
N PHE A 107 -3.99 -11.03 -7.55
CA PHE A 107 -2.83 -11.61 -6.89
C PHE A 107 -3.08 -12.99 -6.28
N PHE A 108 -4.34 -13.32 -5.98
CA PHE A 108 -4.73 -14.64 -5.53
C PHE A 108 -5.27 -15.48 -6.70
N PRO A 109 -4.48 -16.43 -7.26
CA PRO A 109 -4.88 -17.16 -8.46
C PRO A 109 -6.21 -17.91 -8.34
N GLY A 110 -6.54 -18.37 -7.12
CA GLY A 110 -7.79 -19.07 -6.82
C GLY A 110 -9.05 -18.24 -7.06
N ASN A 111 -8.97 -16.92 -6.87
CA ASN A 111 -10.14 -16.02 -6.91
C ASN A 111 -10.19 -15.17 -8.18
N ARG A 112 -9.28 -15.36 -9.13
CA ARG A 112 -9.29 -14.62 -10.41
C ARG A 112 -10.65 -14.66 -11.11
N LEU A 113 -11.18 -13.50 -11.48
CA LEU A 113 -12.54 -13.33 -12.01
C LEU A 113 -12.74 -14.07 -13.35
N PRO A 114 -13.79 -14.91 -13.51
CA PRO A 114 -14.05 -15.65 -14.75
C PRO A 114 -14.22 -14.80 -16.01
N THR A 115 -14.81 -13.60 -15.88
CA THR A 115 -14.96 -12.66 -16.99
C THR A 115 -13.62 -12.05 -17.43
N LYS A 116 -12.66 -11.85 -16.51
CA LYS A 116 -11.27 -11.52 -16.86
C LYS A 116 -10.48 -12.72 -17.42
N LYS A 117 -10.90 -13.96 -17.10
CA LYS A 117 -10.31 -15.19 -17.67
C LYS A 117 -10.68 -15.41 -19.14
N ARG A 118 -11.91 -15.08 -19.55
CA ARG A 118 -12.43 -15.36 -20.91
C ARG A 118 -11.86 -14.44 -21.99
N ASP A 119 -11.48 -13.21 -21.64
CA ASP A 119 -10.90 -12.22 -22.58
C ASP A 119 -9.37 -12.30 -22.71
N SER A 120 -8.73 -13.39 -22.25
CA SER A 120 -7.26 -13.54 -22.21
C SER A 120 -6.52 -12.50 -21.34
N LYS A 121 -7.19 -11.94 -20.33
CA LYS A 121 -6.65 -10.88 -19.45
C LYS A 121 -6.33 -11.32 -18.02
N ALA A 122 -6.25 -12.63 -17.74
CA ALA A 122 -5.91 -13.10 -16.40
C ALA A 122 -4.57 -12.52 -15.88
N ASP A 123 -3.67 -12.13 -16.79
CA ASP A 123 -2.35 -11.56 -16.49
C ASP A 123 -2.23 -10.07 -16.89
N VAL A 124 -3.32 -9.43 -17.35
CA VAL A 124 -3.29 -8.00 -17.71
C VAL A 124 -3.71 -7.17 -16.51
N PHE A 125 -2.75 -6.46 -15.94
CA PHE A 125 -2.98 -5.51 -14.86
C PHE A 125 -3.71 -4.25 -15.40
N ASP A 126 -5.04 -4.27 -15.30
CA ASP A 126 -5.95 -3.24 -15.82
C ASP A 126 -6.96 -2.84 -14.75
N TRP A 127 -6.59 -1.79 -14.01
CA TRP A 127 -7.32 -1.20 -12.89
C TRP A 127 -7.17 0.33 -12.95
N SER A 128 -8.15 1.06 -12.45
CA SER A 128 -8.16 2.53 -12.55
C SER A 128 -8.96 3.12 -11.38
N LEU A 129 -8.48 4.25 -10.85
CA LEU A 129 -9.22 5.11 -9.91
C LEU A 129 -10.21 6.02 -10.65
N GLY A 130 -10.17 6.03 -11.99
CA GLY A 130 -10.97 6.91 -12.84
C GLY A 130 -10.33 8.28 -13.03
N ALA A 131 -10.77 9.01 -14.05
CA ALA A 131 -10.17 10.28 -14.47
C ALA A 131 -10.30 11.42 -13.43
N GLY A 132 -11.12 11.25 -12.39
CA GLY A 132 -11.30 12.22 -11.31
C GLY A 132 -10.03 12.51 -10.51
N VAL A 133 -8.99 11.67 -10.61
CA VAL A 133 -7.68 11.94 -10.02
C VAL A 133 -7.03 13.21 -10.56
N ALA A 134 -7.38 13.63 -11.78
CA ALA A 134 -6.89 14.86 -12.39
C ALA A 134 -7.34 16.13 -11.65
N ASP A 135 -8.44 16.04 -10.90
CA ASP A 135 -9.01 17.14 -10.13
C ASP A 135 -8.45 17.22 -8.70
N LEU A 136 -7.54 16.30 -8.34
CA LEU A 136 -6.95 16.31 -7.00
C LEU A 136 -5.98 17.49 -6.82
N PRO A 137 -5.84 18.01 -5.58
CA PRO A 137 -4.94 19.12 -5.30
C PRO A 137 -3.49 18.83 -5.73
N GLY A 138 -2.93 19.68 -6.57
CA GLY A 138 -1.58 19.53 -7.13
C GLY A 138 -1.46 18.62 -8.35
N ALA A 139 -2.53 17.92 -8.75
CA ALA A 139 -2.49 16.98 -9.88
C ALA A 139 -2.07 17.64 -11.21
N LYS A 140 -2.51 18.88 -11.44
CA LYS A 140 -2.17 19.67 -12.65
C LYS A 140 -0.65 19.91 -12.84
N ASP A 141 0.13 19.80 -11.77
CA ASP A 141 1.56 20.09 -11.75
C ASP A 141 2.42 18.82 -11.81
N ALA A 142 1.80 17.63 -11.97
CA ALA A 142 2.46 16.33 -11.94
C ALA A 142 1.97 15.38 -13.05
N ASP A 143 2.78 14.36 -13.36
CA ASP A 143 2.42 13.31 -14.32
C ASP A 143 1.70 12.13 -13.64
N TYR A 144 2.16 11.78 -12.44
CA TYR A 144 1.71 10.63 -11.68
C TYR A 144 1.38 11.00 -10.24
N ALA A 145 0.50 10.23 -9.62
CA ALA A 145 0.23 10.31 -8.19
C ALA A 145 0.62 9.02 -7.48
N LEU A 146 1.33 9.14 -6.37
CA LEU A 146 1.63 8.05 -5.45
C LEU A 146 0.64 8.06 -4.29
N PHE A 147 -0.18 7.03 -4.23
CA PHE A 147 -1.11 6.76 -3.14
C PHE A 147 -0.48 5.75 -2.17
N ILE A 148 -0.60 6.03 -0.87
CA ILE A 148 -0.10 5.14 0.18
C ILE A 148 -1.18 4.92 1.22
N TYR A 149 -1.47 3.66 1.50
CA TYR A 149 -2.42 3.22 2.51
C TYR A 149 -1.72 2.36 3.55
N ASN A 150 -2.02 2.59 4.82
CA ASN A 150 -1.49 1.83 5.94
C ASN A 150 -2.56 1.63 7.02
N LYS A 151 -2.84 0.37 7.35
CA LYS A 151 -3.70 0.02 8.47
C LYS A 151 -3.04 -1.09 9.29
N ASP A 152 -2.81 -0.80 10.57
CA ASP A 152 -2.22 -1.75 11.52
C ASP A 152 -3.11 -1.94 12.74
N ALA A 153 -3.29 -3.19 13.16
CA ALA A 153 -3.98 -3.57 14.37
C ALA A 153 -3.11 -4.54 15.19
N TYR A 154 -2.80 -4.18 16.43
CA TYR A 154 -2.01 -5.01 17.34
C TYR A 154 -2.93 -5.73 18.32
N GLY A 155 -2.71 -7.03 18.55
CA GLY A 155 -3.53 -7.80 19.48
C GLY A 155 -3.65 -7.15 20.86
N SER A 156 -4.88 -6.99 21.33
CA SER A 156 -5.16 -6.47 22.67
C SER A 156 -4.60 -7.42 23.75
N THR A 157 -4.52 -6.94 25.00
CA THR A 157 -4.10 -7.79 26.13
C THR A 157 -4.95 -9.07 26.22
N GLY A 158 -6.27 -8.95 26.05
CA GLY A 158 -7.17 -10.11 26.03
C GLY A 158 -6.88 -11.09 24.88
N ARG A 159 -6.58 -10.59 23.68
CA ARG A 159 -6.22 -11.42 22.52
C ARG A 159 -4.88 -12.13 22.71
N LYS A 160 -3.89 -11.47 23.31
CA LYS A 160 -2.59 -12.09 23.64
C LYS A 160 -2.75 -13.23 24.64
N VAL A 161 -3.60 -13.07 25.66
CA VAL A 161 -3.93 -14.15 26.60
C VAL A 161 -4.63 -15.30 25.87
N LEU A 162 -5.59 -15.00 24.99
CA LEU A 162 -6.27 -16.02 24.17
C LEU A 162 -5.27 -16.80 23.30
N GLN A 163 -4.28 -16.14 22.70
CA GLN A 163 -3.22 -16.79 21.93
C GLN A 163 -2.42 -17.79 22.78
N VAL A 164 -2.00 -17.37 23.99
CA VAL A 164 -1.29 -18.26 24.92
C VAL A 164 -2.16 -19.47 25.27
N LEU A 165 -3.43 -19.26 25.59
CA LEU A 165 -4.37 -20.37 25.89
C LEU A 165 -4.61 -21.28 24.69
N ALA A 166 -4.67 -20.74 23.46
CA ALA A 166 -4.88 -21.53 22.25
C ALA A 166 -3.68 -22.41 21.91
N ILE A 167 -2.45 -21.89 22.10
CA ILE A 167 -1.19 -22.65 21.94
C ILE A 167 -1.10 -23.77 22.98
N LEU A 168 -1.45 -23.48 24.24
CA LEU A 168 -1.47 -24.47 25.32
C LEU A 168 -2.65 -25.44 25.23
N GLY A 169 -3.68 -25.10 24.46
CA GLY A 169 -4.90 -25.88 24.27
C GLY A 169 -4.93 -26.58 22.91
N PRO A 170 -5.97 -26.40 22.08
CA PRO A 170 -6.18 -27.17 20.85
C PRO A 170 -5.16 -26.90 19.73
N GLY A 171 -4.16 -26.04 19.94
CA GLY A 171 -3.11 -25.76 18.96
C GLY A 171 -3.56 -24.91 17.77
N VAL A 172 -4.64 -24.14 17.91
CA VAL A 172 -5.16 -23.28 16.84
C VAL A 172 -4.33 -22.00 16.76
N ALA A 173 -3.73 -21.75 15.59
CA ALA A 173 -3.00 -20.52 15.31
C ALA A 173 -3.98 -19.32 15.18
N ILE A 174 -3.79 -18.30 16.03
CA ILE A 174 -4.56 -17.06 16.00
C ILE A 174 -3.63 -15.94 15.54
N SER A 175 -3.98 -15.25 14.44
CA SER A 175 -3.18 -14.11 13.94
C SER A 175 -2.93 -13.05 15.03
N SER A 176 -1.70 -12.55 15.11
CA SER A 176 -1.22 -11.53 16.06
C SER A 176 -1.80 -10.13 15.84
N GLY A 177 -2.40 -9.90 14.68
CA GLY A 177 -2.86 -8.59 14.28
C GLY A 177 -3.39 -8.57 12.85
N GLU A 178 -3.73 -7.37 12.40
CA GLU A 178 -3.98 -7.04 11.01
C GLU A 178 -2.87 -6.08 10.57
N HIS A 179 -2.20 -6.38 9.47
CA HIS A 179 -1.14 -5.53 8.92
C HIS A 179 -1.42 -5.37 7.42
N GLN A 180 -1.94 -4.19 7.03
CA GLN A 180 -2.23 -3.86 5.64
C GLN A 180 -1.38 -2.66 5.22
N GLY A 181 -0.65 -2.80 4.12
CA GLY A 181 0.13 -1.74 3.52
C GLY A 181 0.05 -1.83 2.00
N PHE A 182 -0.37 -0.74 1.35
CA PHE A 182 -0.45 -0.63 -0.10
C PHE A 182 0.22 0.65 -0.57
N ALA A 183 0.97 0.57 -1.66
CA ALA A 183 1.48 1.72 -2.40
C ALA A 183 1.12 1.56 -3.88
N GLY A 184 0.63 2.62 -4.51
CA GLY A 184 0.24 2.57 -5.92
C GLY A 184 0.58 3.84 -6.66
N LEU A 185 1.05 3.68 -7.90
CA LEU A 185 1.35 4.76 -8.81
C LEU A 185 0.20 4.87 -9.82
N VAL A 186 -0.38 6.05 -9.93
CA VAL A 186 -1.56 6.33 -10.76
C VAL A 186 -1.21 7.38 -11.80
N ASP A 187 -1.62 7.17 -13.04
CA ASP A 187 -1.55 8.16 -14.11
C ASP A 187 -2.57 9.28 -13.83
N LEU A 188 -2.10 10.52 -13.66
CA LEU A 188 -2.98 11.64 -13.30
C LEU A 188 -3.88 12.10 -14.46
N LYS A 189 -3.58 11.72 -15.70
CA LYS A 189 -4.37 12.10 -16.88
C LYS A 189 -5.53 11.12 -17.12
N THR A 190 -5.31 9.84 -16.85
CA THR A 190 -6.25 8.76 -17.18
C THR A 190 -6.91 8.14 -15.95
N GLY A 191 -6.26 8.20 -14.79
CA GLY A 191 -6.67 7.49 -13.58
C GLY A 191 -6.19 6.06 -13.50
N ASP A 192 -5.44 5.58 -14.50
CA ASP A 192 -4.97 4.21 -14.55
C ASP A 192 -3.99 3.90 -13.41
N LEU A 193 -4.22 2.77 -12.73
CA LEU A 193 -3.27 2.23 -11.77
C LEU A 193 -2.13 1.57 -12.55
N LEU A 194 -0.97 2.23 -12.55
CA LEU A 194 0.20 1.85 -13.33
C LEU A 194 1.11 0.86 -12.58
N TRP A 195 1.11 0.94 -11.26
CA TRP A 195 1.83 0.02 -10.40
C TRP A 195 1.13 -0.09 -9.05
N LEU A 196 1.19 -1.28 -8.46
CA LEU A 196 0.75 -1.53 -7.09
C LEU A 196 1.75 -2.45 -6.40
N ASN A 197 2.08 -2.14 -5.15
CA ASN A 197 2.70 -3.06 -4.22
C ASN A 197 1.78 -3.22 -2.99
N ALA A 198 1.45 -4.47 -2.68
CA ALA A 198 0.52 -4.87 -1.64
C ALA A 198 0.95 -6.18 -0.96
N ASP A 199 2.25 -6.34 -0.75
CA ASP A 199 2.82 -7.51 -0.08
C ASP A 199 2.19 -7.77 1.30
N GLY A 200 1.51 -8.92 1.44
CA GLY A 200 0.91 -9.35 2.70
C GLY A 200 1.95 -9.71 3.78
N ALA A 201 3.23 -9.83 3.43
CA ALA A 201 4.34 -10.06 4.35
C ALA A 201 5.01 -8.75 4.83
N MET A 202 4.43 -7.59 4.52
CA MET A 202 4.89 -6.31 5.08
C MET A 202 4.83 -6.34 6.61
N GLY A 203 5.88 -5.82 7.24
CA GLY A 203 6.03 -5.81 8.69
C GLY A 203 6.54 -4.46 9.19
N GLY A 204 7.10 -4.49 10.40
CA GLY A 204 7.51 -3.29 11.12
C GLY A 204 6.36 -2.71 11.95
N ASP A 205 6.67 -2.39 13.21
CA ASP A 205 5.74 -1.70 14.08
C ASP A 205 5.73 -0.21 13.75
N VAL A 206 4.70 0.25 13.05
CA VAL A 206 4.61 1.66 12.60
C VAL A 206 4.52 2.67 13.75
N ARG A 207 4.30 2.22 14.99
CA ARG A 207 4.36 3.10 16.17
C ARG A 207 5.81 3.48 16.50
N GLU A 208 6.76 2.65 16.07
CA GLU A 208 8.19 2.83 16.25
C GLU A 208 8.85 3.35 14.95
N VAL A 209 9.98 4.05 15.12
CA VAL A 209 10.67 4.72 14.00
C VAL A 209 11.25 3.71 13.02
N ASP A 210 11.98 2.72 13.52
CA ASP A 210 12.60 1.64 12.74
C ASP A 210 11.53 0.76 12.05
N GLY A 211 10.43 0.48 12.74
CA GLY A 211 9.30 -0.25 12.17
C GLY A 211 8.64 0.51 11.01
N SER A 212 8.51 1.83 11.12
CA SER A 212 7.97 2.68 10.04
C SER A 212 8.92 2.80 8.85
N GLU A 213 10.23 2.88 9.09
CA GLU A 213 11.23 2.86 8.03
C GLU A 213 11.20 1.54 7.25
N LYS A 214 11.15 0.41 7.96
CA LYS A 214 10.97 -0.90 7.33
C LYS A 214 9.67 -0.95 6.53
N ARG A 215 8.56 -0.45 7.09
CA ARG A 215 7.26 -0.43 6.41
C ARG A 215 7.32 0.37 5.10
N VAL A 216 7.85 1.59 5.14
CA VAL A 216 7.96 2.44 3.95
C VAL A 216 8.92 1.85 2.92
N GLN A 217 10.02 1.24 3.36
CA GLN A 217 10.92 0.52 2.46
C GLN A 217 10.21 -0.60 1.72
N GLN A 218 9.42 -1.42 2.42
CA GLN A 218 8.68 -2.52 1.81
C GLN A 218 7.54 -2.00 0.91
N LEU A 219 6.85 -0.94 1.30
CA LEU A 219 5.82 -0.29 0.48
C LEU A 219 6.37 0.19 -0.87
N LEU A 220 7.58 0.75 -0.87
CA LEU A 220 8.24 1.29 -2.06
C LEU A 220 9.19 0.29 -2.74
N GLU A 221 9.17 -0.97 -2.31
CA GLU A 221 9.94 -2.04 -2.95
C GLU A 221 9.50 -2.19 -4.41
N ASP A 222 10.46 -2.37 -5.32
CA ASP A 222 10.23 -2.50 -6.76
C ASP A 222 9.50 -1.31 -7.42
N PHE A 223 9.54 -0.12 -6.80
CA PHE A 223 8.95 1.09 -7.38
C PHE A 223 9.53 1.39 -8.78
N PRO A 224 8.67 1.59 -9.81
CA PRO A 224 9.12 1.91 -11.16
C PRO A 224 9.94 3.20 -11.22
N GLY A 225 11.12 3.17 -11.83
CA GLY A 225 11.97 4.35 -11.97
C GLY A 225 12.86 4.67 -10.77
N SER A 226 12.85 3.82 -9.73
CA SER A 226 13.88 3.86 -8.69
C SER A 226 15.28 3.67 -9.29
N GLU A 227 16.28 4.36 -8.75
CA GLU A 227 17.66 4.16 -9.20
C GLU A 227 18.07 2.71 -8.96
N PRO A 228 18.73 2.04 -9.93
CA PRO A 228 19.22 0.68 -9.70
C PRO A 228 20.15 0.70 -8.49
N ALA A 229 19.92 -0.19 -7.53
CA ALA A 229 20.81 -0.37 -6.40
C ALA A 229 22.23 -0.54 -6.94
N LYS A 230 23.15 0.37 -6.60
CA LYS A 230 24.57 0.19 -6.90
C LYS A 230 24.97 -1.14 -6.27
N VAL A 231 25.18 -2.15 -7.11
CA VAL A 231 25.69 -3.45 -6.67
C VAL A 231 27.03 -3.17 -5.97
N PRO A 232 27.20 -3.54 -4.69
CA PRO A 232 28.50 -3.41 -4.05
C PRO A 232 29.49 -4.25 -4.85
N ALA A 233 30.59 -3.63 -5.29
CA ALA A 233 31.70 -4.34 -5.89
C ALA A 233 32.18 -5.41 -4.91
N LYS A 234 32.37 -6.64 -5.44
CA LYS A 234 32.90 -7.81 -4.73
C LYS A 234 34.14 -7.50 -3.91
#